data_AF-A0A7Y2UEP7-F1
#
_entry.id   AF-A0A7Y2UEP7-F1
#
_cell.length_a   1.000
_cell.length_b   1.000
_cell.length_c   1.000
_cell.angle_alpha   90.00
_cell.angle_beta   90.00
_cell.angle_gamma   90.00
#
_symmetry.space_group_name_H-M   'P 1'
#
loop_
_entity.id
_entity.type
_entity.pdbx_description
1 polymer ?
#
loop_
_entity_poly.entity_id
_entity_poly.type
_entity_poly.pdbx_seq_one_letter_code
_entity_poly.pdbx_strand_id
1 'polypeptide(L)'
;MNYSFTEKKRIRKDFGTSQAILEVPNLLQTQIRSYAEFLQLETKSDERRERGLHGALKSVFPIISYSRNAALEYVSYKLGNPPFNVRECKLRGMTYAAPLRVKVRLVIYDKE
;
A
#
# COMPACT_ATOMS: atom_id res chain seq x y z
N MET A 1 18.15 -25.41 25.30
CA MET A 1 18.00 -24.23 24.44
C MET A 1 18.66 -24.53 23.11
N ASN A 2 17.89 -24.66 22.03
CA ASN A 2 18.46 -24.80 20.69
C ASN A 2 18.90 -23.41 20.22
N TYR A 3 20.18 -23.12 20.39
CA TYR A 3 20.79 -21.88 19.89
C TYR A 3 20.91 -21.93 18.36
N SER A 4 20.61 -20.80 17.71
CA SER A 4 20.96 -20.59 16.30
C SER A 4 22.48 -20.58 16.10
N PHE A 5 22.91 -20.75 14.85
CA PHE A 5 24.34 -20.79 14.51
C PHE A 5 25.11 -19.53 14.96
N THR A 6 24.47 -18.35 14.91
CA THR A 6 25.05 -17.08 15.32
C THR A 6 25.10 -16.93 16.84
N GLU A 7 24.08 -17.39 17.56
CA GLU A 7 24.04 -17.35 19.03
C GLU A 7 25.10 -18.27 19.67
N LYS A 8 25.40 -19.41 19.04
CA LYS A 8 26.47 -20.32 19.51
C LYS A 8 27.85 -19.66 19.51
N LYS A 9 28.09 -18.68 18.64
CA LYS A 9 29.38 -17.97 18.58
C LYS A 9 29.64 -17.07 19.79
N ARG A 10 28.58 -16.54 20.42
CA ARG A 10 28.70 -15.69 21.61
C ARG A 10 27.44 -15.76 22.46
N ILE A 11 27.49 -16.60 23.49
CA ILE A 11 26.38 -16.80 24.41
C ILE A 11 26.30 -15.62 25.38
N ARG A 12 25.13 -14.97 25.46
CA ARG A 12 24.83 -13.95 26.47
C ARG A 12 24.07 -14.61 27.62
N LYS A 13 24.62 -14.52 28.84
CA LYS A 13 23.92 -15.00 30.04
C LYS A 13 22.80 -14.02 30.41
N ASP A 14 21.58 -14.52 30.54
CA ASP A 14 20.41 -13.80 31.02
C ASP A 14 20.15 -14.19 32.49
N PHE A 15 19.74 -13.23 33.32
CA PHE A 15 19.40 -13.41 34.73
C PHE A 15 17.91 -13.14 35.02
N GLY A 16 17.11 -12.84 34.00
CA GLY A 16 15.67 -12.65 34.12
C GLY A 16 15.00 -13.91 34.67
N THR A 17 14.17 -13.73 35.70
CA THR A 17 13.43 -14.81 36.36
C THR A 17 12.06 -15.06 35.72
N SER A 18 11.50 -14.04 35.05
CA SER A 18 10.23 -14.12 34.36
C SER A 18 10.42 -14.59 32.92
N GLN A 19 9.58 -15.54 32.48
CA GLN A 19 9.60 -16.01 31.10
C GLN A 19 8.85 -15.04 30.18
N ALA A 20 9.38 -14.80 29.00
CA ALA A 20 8.68 -14.09 27.94
C ALA A 20 7.53 -14.98 27.41
N ILE A 21 6.29 -14.63 27.76
CA ILE A 21 5.09 -15.36 27.33
C ILE A 21 4.77 -15.08 25.86
N LEU A 22 5.04 -13.85 25.42
CA LEU A 22 4.84 -13.40 24.05
C LEU A 22 6.18 -13.00 23.46
N GLU A 23 6.42 -13.42 22.21
CA GLU A 23 7.59 -13.00 21.47
C GLU A 23 7.52 -11.52 21.09
N VAL A 24 8.70 -10.91 20.94
CA VAL A 24 8.79 -9.52 20.49
C VAL A 24 8.25 -9.43 19.05
N PRO A 25 7.22 -8.60 18.80
CA PRO A 25 6.68 -8.46 17.46
C PRO A 25 7.64 -7.71 16.54
N ASN A 26 7.40 -7.76 15.24
CA ASN A 26 8.11 -6.92 14.30
C ASN A 26 7.83 -5.43 14.59
N LEU A 27 8.86 -4.71 15.05
CA LEU A 27 8.75 -3.32 15.48
C LEU A 27 8.40 -2.35 14.33
N LEU A 28 8.61 -2.75 13.07
CA LEU A 28 8.30 -1.96 11.88
C LEU A 28 6.94 -2.34 11.26
N GLN A 29 6.21 -3.28 11.86
CA GLN A 29 4.99 -3.84 11.28
C GLN A 29 3.94 -2.77 11.02
N THR A 30 3.79 -1.79 11.91
CA THR A 30 2.77 -0.73 11.79
C THR A 30 2.95 0.09 10.52
N GLN A 31 4.19 0.48 10.19
CA GLN A 31 4.48 1.29 9.01
C GLN A 31 4.25 0.49 7.72
N ILE A 32 4.77 -0.75 7.67
CA ILE A 32 4.65 -1.64 6.52
C ILE A 32 3.18 -1.96 6.26
N ARG A 33 2.44 -2.35 7.31
CA ARG A 33 1.03 -2.72 7.21
C ARG A 33 0.16 -1.54 6.81
N SER A 34 0.35 -0.37 7.42
CA SER A 34 -0.42 0.83 7.10
C SER A 34 -0.29 1.21 5.62
N TYR A 35 0.95 1.21 5.10
CA TYR A 35 1.18 1.53 3.69
C TYR A 35 0.66 0.44 2.74
N ALA A 36 0.77 -0.84 3.12
CA ALA A 36 0.17 -1.93 2.36
C ALA A 36 -1.37 -1.83 2.29
N GLU A 37 -2.02 -1.47 3.41
CA GLU A 37 -3.47 -1.23 3.47
C GLU A 37 -3.88 0.00 2.64
N PHE A 38 -3.03 1.02 2.55
CA PHE A 38 -3.26 2.19 1.71
C PHE A 38 -3.21 1.84 0.21
N LEU A 39 -2.26 0.99 -0.22
CA LEU A 39 -2.04 0.66 -1.63
C LEU A 39 -2.86 -0.52 -2.16
N GLN A 40 -3.20 -1.50 -1.31
CA GLN A 40 -3.96 -2.72 -1.68
C GLN A 40 -3.44 -3.43 -2.96
N LEU A 41 -2.12 -3.55 -3.10
CA LEU A 41 -1.47 -4.09 -4.30
C LEU A 41 -1.79 -5.57 -4.56
N GLU A 42 -1.81 -6.37 -3.51
CA GLU A 42 -2.05 -7.83 -3.57
C GLU A 42 -3.54 -8.19 -3.72
N THR A 43 -4.43 -7.21 -3.73
CA THR A 43 -5.88 -7.41 -3.82
C THR A 43 -6.36 -7.14 -5.25
N LYS A 44 -7.12 -8.08 -5.80
CA LYS A 44 -7.80 -7.91 -7.10
C LYS A 44 -8.69 -6.68 -7.06
N SER A 45 -8.80 -5.97 -8.18
CA SER A 45 -9.50 -4.69 -8.25
C SER A 45 -10.95 -4.75 -7.71
N ASP A 46 -11.65 -5.86 -7.94
CA ASP A 46 -13.05 -6.02 -7.54
C ASP A 46 -13.23 -6.38 -6.05
N GLU A 47 -12.17 -6.88 -5.41
CA GLU A 47 -12.17 -7.29 -3.99
C GLU A 47 -11.56 -6.21 -3.08
N ARG A 48 -11.16 -5.07 -3.63
CA ARG A 48 -10.56 -3.97 -2.86
C ARG A 48 -11.57 -3.37 -1.90
N ARG A 49 -11.13 -3.19 -0.66
CA ARG A 49 -11.93 -2.53 0.38
C ARG A 49 -11.93 -1.02 0.16
N GLU A 50 -12.97 -0.35 0.61
CA GLU A 50 -13.10 1.12 0.51
C GLU A 50 -12.22 1.83 1.54
N ARG A 51 -10.90 1.70 1.37
CA ARG A 51 -9.86 2.28 2.22
C ARG A 51 -8.68 2.71 1.35
N GLY A 52 -7.84 3.61 1.85
CA GLY A 52 -6.65 4.09 1.15
C GLY A 52 -6.97 4.72 -0.21
N LEU A 53 -6.20 4.37 -1.25
CA LEU A 53 -6.42 4.89 -2.61
C LEU A 53 -7.81 4.54 -3.15
N HIS A 54 -8.26 3.30 -2.97
CA HIS A 54 -9.54 2.86 -3.52
C HIS A 54 -10.70 3.63 -2.89
N GLY A 55 -10.67 3.78 -1.55
CA GLY A 55 -11.68 4.56 -0.81
C GLY A 55 -11.68 6.03 -1.22
N ALA A 56 -10.52 6.66 -1.32
CA ALA A 56 -10.41 8.07 -1.72
C ALA A 56 -10.88 8.33 -3.16
N LEU A 57 -10.59 7.42 -4.10
CA LEU A 57 -11.10 7.53 -5.47
C LEU A 57 -12.61 7.33 -5.50
N LYS A 58 -13.13 6.33 -4.80
CA LYS A 58 -14.59 6.12 -4.69
C LYS A 58 -15.34 7.26 -4.00
N SER A 59 -14.72 7.99 -3.07
CA SER A 59 -15.39 9.11 -2.41
C SER A 59 -15.55 10.35 -3.31
N VAL A 60 -14.69 10.49 -4.31
CA VAL A 60 -14.71 11.64 -5.25
C VAL A 60 -15.55 11.34 -6.49
N PHE A 61 -15.58 10.07 -6.93
CA PHE A 61 -16.34 9.65 -8.11
C PHE A 61 -17.71 9.06 -7.71
N PRO A 62 -18.77 9.27 -8.52
CA PRO A 62 -18.77 9.87 -9.85
C PRO A 62 -18.76 11.41 -9.83
N ILE A 63 -18.05 12.01 -10.79
CA ILE A 63 -18.06 13.46 -11.02
C ILE A 63 -19.10 13.75 -12.10
N ILE A 64 -20.16 14.47 -11.75
CA ILE A 64 -21.27 14.77 -12.65
C ILE A 64 -21.08 16.17 -13.25
N SER A 65 -21.26 16.31 -14.56
CA SER A 65 -21.25 17.60 -15.26
C SER A 65 -22.37 18.50 -14.74
N TYR A 66 -22.12 19.81 -14.65
CA TYR A 66 -23.12 20.79 -14.22
C TYR A 66 -24.41 20.75 -15.07
N SER A 67 -24.27 20.53 -16.38
CA SER A 67 -25.40 20.41 -17.31
C SER A 67 -26.13 19.07 -17.24
N ARG A 68 -25.65 18.15 -16.39
CA ARG A 68 -26.12 16.75 -16.20
C ARG A 68 -26.15 15.89 -17.46
N ASN A 69 -25.39 16.26 -18.48
CA ASN A 69 -25.27 15.52 -19.74
C ASN A 69 -24.15 14.46 -19.72
N ALA A 70 -23.31 14.44 -18.69
CA ALA A 70 -22.20 13.50 -18.60
C ALA A 70 -21.80 13.22 -17.15
N ALA A 71 -21.27 12.02 -16.91
CA ALA A 71 -20.66 11.62 -15.65
C ALA A 71 -19.32 10.90 -15.88
N LEU A 72 -18.33 11.22 -15.06
CA LEU A 72 -17.07 10.50 -14.98
C LEU A 72 -17.19 9.44 -13.87
N GLU A 73 -16.91 8.19 -14.17
CA GLU A 73 -16.93 7.06 -13.23
C GLU A 73 -15.53 6.48 -13.05
N TYR A 74 -15.18 6.17 -11.80
CA TYR A 74 -13.97 5.41 -11.49
C TYR A 74 -14.23 3.90 -11.63
N VAL A 75 -13.37 3.21 -12.38
CA VAL A 75 -13.46 1.74 -12.56
C VAL A 75 -12.39 1.02 -11.74
N SER A 76 -11.11 1.35 -11.93
CA SER A 76 -10.00 0.70 -11.23
C SER A 76 -8.72 1.53 -11.26
N TYR A 77 -7.72 1.18 -10.45
CA TYR A 77 -6.37 1.75 -10.57
C TYR A 77 -5.30 0.66 -10.59
N LYS A 78 -4.16 0.97 -11.20
CA LYS A 78 -2.94 0.16 -11.20
C LYS A 78 -1.74 1.04 -10.87
N LEU A 79 -0.86 0.54 -10.02
CA LEU A 79 0.47 1.12 -9.81
C LEU A 79 1.43 0.45 -10.79
N GLY A 80 2.23 1.26 -11.50
CA GLY A 80 3.33 0.75 -12.31
C GLY A 80 4.57 0.47 -11.46
N ASN A 81 5.62 0.01 -12.11
CA ASN A 81 6.90 -0.19 -11.43
C ASN A 81 7.66 1.14 -11.34
N PRO A 82 8.39 1.39 -10.23
CA PRO A 82 9.34 2.48 -10.16
C PRO A 82 10.40 2.36 -11.26
N PRO A 83 10.81 3.46 -11.90
CA PRO A 83 11.79 3.43 -12.99
C PRO A 83 13.20 3.07 -12.51
N PHE A 84 13.50 3.31 -11.23
CA PHE A 84 14.81 3.09 -10.61
C PHE A 84 14.64 2.43 -9.26
N ASN A 85 15.67 1.73 -8.79
CA ASN A 85 15.67 1.16 -7.45
C ASN A 85 16.06 2.20 -6.37
N VAL A 86 15.93 1.83 -5.10
CA VAL A 86 16.18 2.74 -3.96
C VAL A 86 17.61 3.29 -3.95
N ARG A 87 18.62 2.50 -4.34
CA ARG A 87 20.02 2.94 -4.33
C ARG A 87 20.27 3.98 -5.43
N GLU A 88 19.75 3.73 -6.63
CA GLU A 88 19.84 4.66 -7.75
C GLU A 88 19.13 5.99 -7.45
N CYS A 89 17.93 5.94 -6.86
CA CYS A 89 17.21 7.14 -6.44
C CYS A 89 18.03 7.97 -5.43
N LYS A 90 18.67 7.32 -4.45
CA LYS A 90 19.54 8.00 -3.48
C LYS A 90 20.75 8.66 -4.14
N LEU A 91 21.43 7.97 -5.06
CA LEU A 91 22.62 8.50 -5.75
C LEU A 91 22.29 9.68 -6.67
N ARG A 92 21.11 9.63 -7.31
CA ARG A 92 20.67 10.66 -8.28
C ARG A 92 19.88 11.79 -7.64
N GLY A 93 19.60 11.74 -6.33
CA GLY A 93 18.77 12.73 -5.64
C GLY A 93 17.30 12.73 -6.09
N MET A 94 16.78 11.60 -6.54
CA MET A 94 15.40 11.44 -7.00
C MET A 94 14.51 10.79 -5.94
N THR A 95 13.20 11.05 -6.01
CA THR A 95 12.21 10.37 -5.17
C THR A 95 11.92 8.97 -5.69
N TYR A 96 11.97 7.97 -4.82
CA TYR A 96 11.55 6.60 -5.15
C TYR A 96 10.02 6.51 -5.16
N ALA A 97 9.43 6.47 -6.36
CA ALA A 97 7.98 6.47 -6.55
C ALA A 97 7.56 5.61 -7.75
N ALA A 98 6.31 5.16 -7.73
CA ALA A 98 5.65 4.41 -8.79
C ALA A 98 4.52 5.24 -9.44
N PRO A 99 4.31 5.15 -10.77
CA PRO A 99 3.23 5.88 -11.43
C PRO A 99 1.86 5.25 -11.10
N LEU A 100 0.87 6.09 -10.81
CA LEU A 100 -0.53 5.68 -10.64
C LEU A 100 -1.31 5.85 -11.95
N ARG A 101 -1.90 4.76 -12.45
CA ARG A 101 -2.77 4.76 -13.64
C ARG A 101 -4.20 4.41 -13.22
N VAL A 102 -5.14 5.30 -13.49
CA VAL A 102 -6.55 5.13 -13.15
C VAL A 102 -7.36 4.86 -14.42
N LYS A 103 -8.22 3.84 -14.40
CA LYS A 103 -9.19 3.55 -15.44
C LYS A 103 -10.49 4.25 -15.10
N VAL A 104 -10.90 5.16 -15.97
CA VAL A 104 -12.09 5.99 -15.83
C VAL A 104 -13.02 5.71 -17.01
N ARG A 105 -14.32 5.76 -16.77
CA ARG A 105 -15.37 5.68 -17.79
C ARG A 105 -16.08 7.01 -17.89
N LEU A 106 -16.29 7.49 -19.10
CA LEU A 106 -17.16 8.63 -19.39
C LEU A 106 -18.52 8.08 -19.82
N VAL A 107 -19.58 8.50 -19.13
CA VAL A 107 -20.97 8.21 -19.48
C VAL A 107 -21.59 9.50 -19.99
N ILE A 108 -22.24 9.46 -21.16
CA ILE A 108 -22.97 10.59 -21.75
C ILE A 108 -24.46 10.25 -21.71
N TYR A 109 -25.25 11.19 -21.21
CA TYR A 109 -26.70 11.07 -21.18
C TYR A 109 -27.27 11.84 -22.36
N ASP A 110 -28.05 11.17 -23.19
CA ASP A 110 -28.79 11.83 -24.25
C ASP A 110 -29.98 12.58 -23.63
N LYS A 111 -30.22 13.80 -24.10
CA LYS A 111 -31.40 14.58 -23.71
C LYS A 111 -32.38 14.46 -24.87
N GLU A 112 -33.37 13.59 -24.73
CA GLU A 112 -34.63 13.76 -25.47
C GLU A 112 -35.29 15.10 -25.09
#